data_AF-A0A315QU68-F1
#
_entry.id   AF-A0A315QU68-F1
#
_cell.length_a   1.000
_cell.length_b   1.000
_cell.length_c   1.000
_cell.angle_alpha   90.00
_cell.angle_beta   90.00
_cell.angle_gamma   90.00
#
_symmetry.space_group_name_H-M   'P 1'
#
loop_
_entity.id
_entity.type
_entity.pdbx_description
1 polymer ?
#
loop_
_entity_poly.entity_id
_entity_poly.type
_entity_poly.pdbx_seq_one_letter_code
_entity_poly.pdbx_strand_id
1 'polypeptide(L)'
;MKKLLRVFLVSALSLTLAAGAIMAQGPGNAVRSPEDIVDDYPAAELSEKQIADLEFMYEEEKLARDLYARLGEEWNLPAFENISQSEAQHMAALEALFAKYDLEKPAAVPGEYNNSELAAVYDEFLARGLESEAAALELGKELEIKDIADLEEVMIDAPEDFKAVYANLKAVSENHLAA
;
A
#
# COMPACT_ATOMS: atom_id res chain seq x y z
N MET A 1 -38.93 -50.78 2.86
CA MET A 1 -38.10 -51.57 1.94
C MET A 1 -36.64 -51.28 2.24
N LYS A 2 -35.94 -52.30 2.76
CA LYS A 2 -34.49 -52.62 2.72
C LYS A 2 -33.55 -51.41 2.50
N LYS A 3 -32.94 -50.89 3.56
CA LYS A 3 -31.61 -51.26 4.11
C LYS A 3 -30.48 -51.09 3.08
N LEU A 4 -29.48 -50.27 3.42
CA LEU A 4 -28.08 -50.71 3.47
C LEU A 4 -27.28 -49.82 4.42
N LEU A 5 -27.01 -50.40 5.59
CA LEU A 5 -26.00 -50.01 6.56
C LEU A 5 -24.65 -50.49 6.02
N ARG A 6 -23.61 -49.65 6.03
CA ARG A 6 -22.21 -50.11 6.05
C ARG A 6 -21.46 -49.35 7.14
N VAL A 7 -21.18 -50.09 8.21
CA VAL A 7 -20.16 -49.80 9.23
C VAL A 7 -18.78 -50.17 8.65
N PHE A 8 -17.74 -49.50 9.15
CA PHE A 8 -16.28 -49.80 9.19
C PHE A 8 -15.56 -48.47 8.87
N LEU A 9 -14.56 -47.96 9.60
CA LEU A 9 -13.65 -48.50 10.61
C LEU A 9 -13.07 -47.26 11.33
N VAL A 10 -12.83 -47.33 12.65
CA VAL A 10 -12.03 -46.31 13.35
C VAL A 10 -10.57 -46.51 12.97
N SER A 11 -9.88 -45.44 12.60
CA SER A 11 -8.42 -45.35 12.69
C SER A 11 -8.07 -43.89 12.95
N ALA A 12 -7.61 -43.60 14.16
CA ALA A 12 -6.97 -42.34 14.48
C ALA A 12 -5.62 -42.27 13.75
N LEU A 13 -5.37 -41.18 13.04
CA LEU A 13 -4.03 -40.78 12.65
C LEU A 13 -3.91 -39.27 12.81
N SER A 14 -3.22 -38.87 13.87
CA SER A 14 -2.79 -37.50 14.10
C SER A 14 -1.66 -37.18 13.11
N LEU A 15 -1.83 -36.15 12.28
CA LEU A 15 -0.71 -35.46 11.65
C LEU A 15 -1.12 -34.01 11.37
N THR A 16 -0.51 -33.09 12.10
CA THR A 16 -0.49 -31.65 11.82
C THR A 16 0.13 -31.38 10.46
N LEU A 17 -0.44 -30.48 9.66
CA LEU A 17 0.33 -29.62 8.75
C LEU A 17 -0.50 -28.38 8.41
N ALA A 18 0.11 -27.21 8.59
CA ALA A 18 -0.40 -25.92 8.14
C ALA A 18 -0.67 -25.95 6.62
N ALA A 19 -1.86 -25.53 6.22
CA ALA A 19 -2.17 -25.28 4.81
C ALA A 19 -2.06 -23.78 4.57
N GLY A 20 -0.85 -23.33 4.20
CA GLY A 20 -0.67 -22.08 3.49
C GLY A 20 -1.44 -22.12 2.17
N ALA A 21 -2.06 -21.00 1.82
CA ALA A 21 -2.75 -20.86 0.55
C ALA A 21 -1.78 -21.09 -0.61
N ILE A 22 -2.05 -22.11 -1.41
CA ILE A 22 -1.34 -22.42 -2.64
C ILE A 22 -1.81 -21.41 -3.69
N MET A 23 -0.97 -20.41 -3.99
CA MET A 23 -1.10 -19.62 -5.21
C MET A 23 -0.75 -20.50 -6.42
N ALA A 24 -1.67 -20.62 -7.36
CA ALA A 24 -1.48 -21.34 -8.60
C ALA A 24 -0.43 -20.63 -9.47
N GLN A 25 0.70 -21.30 -9.74
CA GLN A 25 1.77 -20.78 -10.59
C GLN A 25 1.57 -21.21 -12.05
N GLY A 26 1.32 -20.24 -12.93
CA GLY A 26 1.48 -20.39 -14.38
C GLY A 26 2.94 -20.14 -14.81
N PRO A 27 3.34 -20.53 -16.04
CA PRO A 27 4.71 -20.39 -16.49
C PRO A 27 4.98 -18.94 -16.92
N GLY A 28 5.76 -18.22 -16.11
CA GLY A 28 6.18 -16.84 -16.37
C GLY A 28 5.65 -15.85 -15.33
N ASN A 29 6.02 -16.01 -14.07
CA ASN A 29 5.69 -15.07 -13.00
C ASN A 29 6.99 -14.68 -12.26
N ALA A 30 7.93 -14.07 -12.98
CA ALA A 30 8.96 -13.30 -12.31
C ALA A 30 8.24 -12.09 -11.72
N VAL A 31 8.15 -12.02 -10.40
CA VAL A 31 7.74 -10.80 -9.70
C VAL A 31 8.75 -9.73 -10.14
N ARG A 32 8.33 -8.79 -10.99
CA ARG A 32 9.18 -7.68 -11.42
C ARG A 32 9.41 -6.77 -10.23
N SER A 33 10.65 -6.32 -10.01
CA SER A 33 10.91 -5.33 -8.97
C SER A 33 10.41 -3.95 -9.43
N PRO A 34 10.21 -2.99 -8.51
CA PRO A 34 9.86 -1.63 -8.90
C PRO A 34 10.92 -0.98 -9.80
N GLU A 35 12.21 -1.28 -9.58
CA GLU A 35 13.31 -0.84 -10.45
C GLU A 35 13.14 -1.37 -11.88
N ASP A 36 12.82 -2.67 -12.03
CA ASP A 36 12.58 -3.26 -13.36
C ASP A 36 11.41 -2.57 -14.10
N ILE A 37 10.42 -2.03 -13.37
CA ILE A 37 9.26 -1.34 -13.96
C ILE A 37 9.67 0.04 -14.44
N VAL A 38 10.35 0.83 -13.60
CA VAL A 38 10.75 2.19 -14.00
C VAL A 38 11.79 2.17 -15.11
N ASP A 39 12.68 1.16 -15.15
CA ASP A 39 13.74 1.03 -16.15
C ASP A 39 13.24 0.61 -17.55
N ASP A 40 11.97 0.17 -17.69
CA ASP A 40 11.35 -0.06 -19.00
C ASP A 40 11.14 1.25 -19.79
N TYR A 41 11.18 2.39 -19.10
CA TYR A 41 10.95 3.70 -19.68
C TYR A 41 12.28 4.49 -19.76
N PRO A 42 12.51 5.25 -20.84
CA PRO A 42 13.67 6.13 -20.90
C PRO A 42 13.60 7.21 -19.80
N ALA A 43 14.75 7.59 -19.24
CA ALA A 43 14.81 8.71 -18.33
C ALA A 43 14.39 10.02 -19.03
N ALA A 44 13.66 10.87 -18.32
CA ALA A 44 13.29 12.21 -18.76
C ALA A 44 14.15 13.30 -18.09
N GLU A 45 14.09 14.53 -18.57
CA GLU A 45 14.50 15.67 -17.75
C GLU A 45 13.33 16.05 -16.83
N LEU A 46 13.56 16.06 -15.53
CA LEU A 46 12.54 16.40 -14.54
C LEU A 46 12.48 17.91 -14.31
N SER A 47 11.26 18.42 -14.20
CA SER A 47 10.99 19.77 -13.69
C SER A 47 11.02 19.80 -12.16
N GLU A 48 11.26 20.98 -11.58
CA GLU A 48 11.16 21.18 -10.12
C GLU A 48 9.80 20.77 -9.57
N LYS A 49 8.72 20.97 -10.33
CA LYS A 49 7.37 20.54 -9.93
C LYS A 49 7.29 19.02 -9.82
N GLN A 50 7.76 18.27 -10.82
CA GLN A 50 7.70 16.80 -10.80
C GLN A 50 8.52 16.19 -9.66
N ILE A 51 9.64 16.83 -9.30
CA ILE A 51 10.44 16.42 -8.13
C ILE A 51 9.66 16.69 -6.85
N ALA A 52 9.09 17.88 -6.69
CA ALA A 52 8.26 18.22 -5.53
C ALA A 52 7.01 17.32 -5.41
N ASP A 53 6.38 16.99 -6.53
CA ASP A 53 5.24 16.06 -6.57
C ASP A 53 5.68 14.65 -6.11
N LEU A 54 6.85 14.17 -6.53
CA LEU A 54 7.38 12.86 -6.09
C LEU A 54 7.70 12.85 -4.59
N GLU A 55 8.32 13.92 -4.08
CA GLU A 55 8.57 14.09 -2.64
C GLU A 55 7.26 14.10 -1.85
N PHE A 56 6.25 14.82 -2.35
CA PHE A 56 4.92 14.87 -1.75
C PHE A 56 4.27 13.48 -1.71
N MET A 57 4.19 12.78 -2.84
CA MET A 57 3.58 11.45 -2.88
C MET A 57 4.31 10.46 -1.97
N TYR A 58 5.65 10.53 -1.89
CA TYR A 58 6.41 9.67 -0.97
C TYR A 58 6.06 9.91 0.50
N GLU A 59 5.88 11.17 0.88
CA GLU A 59 5.48 11.51 2.24
C GLU A 59 4.00 11.22 2.53
N GLU A 60 3.12 11.28 1.52
CA GLU A 60 1.71 10.91 1.63
C GLU A 60 1.53 9.40 1.82
N GLU A 61 2.23 8.58 1.04
CA GLU A 61 2.25 7.11 1.22
C GLU A 61 2.84 6.72 2.59
N LYS A 62 3.85 7.47 3.05
CA LYS A 62 4.38 7.32 4.42
C LYS A 62 3.31 7.66 5.47
N LEU A 63 2.54 8.73 5.25
CA LEU A 63 1.44 9.12 6.14
C LEU A 63 0.39 8.01 6.23
N ALA A 64 0.00 7.43 5.11
CA ALA A 64 -0.92 6.30 5.07
C ALA A 64 -0.37 5.09 5.82
N ARG A 65 0.87 4.69 5.51
CA ARG A 65 1.56 3.59 6.20
C ARG A 65 1.52 3.78 7.72
N ASP A 66 1.90 4.97 8.19
CA ASP A 66 2.05 5.28 9.61
C ASP A 66 0.70 5.34 10.33
N LEU A 67 -0.34 5.92 9.70
CA LEU A 67 -1.70 5.95 10.24
C LEU A 67 -2.28 4.54 10.34
N TYR A 68 -2.20 3.75 9.27
CA TYR A 68 -2.72 2.39 9.27
C TYR A 68 -1.99 1.47 10.24
N ALA A 69 -0.67 1.61 10.39
CA ALA A 69 0.06 0.88 11.42
C ALA A 69 -0.46 1.23 12.82
N ARG A 70 -0.55 2.53 13.13
CA ARG A 70 -0.91 3.00 14.48
C ARG A 70 -2.35 2.67 14.84
N LEU A 71 -3.29 2.83 13.91
CA LEU A 71 -4.71 2.57 14.10
C LEU A 71 -5.04 1.08 14.02
N GLY A 72 -4.31 0.32 13.19
CA GLY A 72 -4.40 -1.12 13.12
C GLY A 72 -4.05 -1.77 14.46
N GLU A 73 -2.99 -1.29 15.10
CA GLU A 73 -2.59 -1.71 16.45
C GLU A 73 -3.62 -1.30 17.50
N GLU A 74 -4.08 -0.04 17.52
CA GLU A 74 -5.03 0.47 18.53
C GLU A 74 -6.34 -0.33 18.55
N TRP A 75 -6.90 -0.57 17.37
CA TRP A 75 -8.23 -1.15 17.21
C TRP A 75 -8.19 -2.65 16.90
N ASN A 76 -7.00 -3.25 16.83
CA ASN A 76 -6.78 -4.65 16.45
C ASN A 76 -7.50 -4.98 15.12
N LEU A 77 -7.18 -4.20 14.08
CA LEU A 77 -7.75 -4.29 12.74
C LEU A 77 -6.73 -4.90 11.76
N PRO A 78 -6.81 -6.22 11.46
CA PRO A 78 -5.90 -6.86 10.51
C PRO A 78 -5.93 -6.25 9.11
N ALA A 79 -7.07 -5.66 8.71
CA ALA A 79 -7.17 -4.93 7.44
C ALA A 79 -6.18 -3.77 7.38
N PHE A 80 -6.10 -2.95 8.44
CA PHE A 80 -5.17 -1.82 8.50
C PHE A 80 -3.71 -2.27 8.56
N GLU A 81 -3.40 -3.34 9.29
CA GLU A 81 -2.04 -3.91 9.29
C GLU A 81 -1.62 -4.39 7.88
N ASN A 82 -2.54 -4.95 7.10
CA ASN A 82 -2.28 -5.38 5.73
C ASN A 82 -2.13 -4.18 4.78
N ILE A 83 -2.98 -3.16 4.92
CA ILE A 83 -2.89 -1.93 4.13
C ILE A 83 -1.58 -1.21 4.42
N SER A 84 -1.18 -1.05 5.69
CA SER A 84 0.12 -0.47 6.06
C SER A 84 1.31 -1.20 5.40
N GLN A 85 1.26 -2.52 5.30
CA GLN A 85 2.29 -3.29 4.57
C GLN A 85 2.25 -3.02 3.05
N SER A 86 1.06 -2.78 2.48
CA SER A 86 0.89 -2.36 1.09
C SER A 86 1.49 -0.97 0.85
N GLU A 87 1.27 -0.01 1.76
CA GLU A 87 1.84 1.35 1.63
C GLU A 87 3.36 1.34 1.70
N ALA A 88 3.94 0.42 2.48
CA ALA A 88 5.38 0.21 2.43
C ALA A 88 5.87 -0.24 1.03
N GLN A 89 5.04 -0.95 0.26
CA GLN A 89 5.35 -1.29 -1.14
C GLN A 89 5.13 -0.10 -2.08
N HIS A 90 4.15 0.76 -1.84
CA HIS A 90 3.99 2.02 -2.58
C HIS A 90 5.22 2.90 -2.42
N MET A 91 5.67 3.09 -1.17
CA MET A 91 6.91 3.81 -0.88
C MET A 91 8.11 3.19 -1.61
N ALA A 92 8.26 1.87 -1.62
CA ALA A 92 9.33 1.21 -2.36
C ALA A 92 9.26 1.46 -3.88
N ALA A 93 8.05 1.57 -4.45
CA ALA A 93 7.87 1.90 -5.85
C ALA A 93 8.28 3.35 -6.17
N LEU A 94 7.98 4.29 -5.28
CA LEU A 94 8.45 5.66 -5.39
C LEU A 94 9.97 5.77 -5.19
N GLU A 95 10.56 4.96 -4.29
CA GLU A 95 12.02 4.89 -4.09
C GLU A 95 12.77 4.49 -5.35
N ALA A 96 12.19 3.65 -6.20
CA ALA A 96 12.78 3.32 -7.50
C ALA A 96 12.87 4.54 -8.43
N LEU A 97 11.92 5.48 -8.38
CA LEU A 97 12.01 6.74 -9.11
C LEU A 97 13.11 7.64 -8.53
N PHE A 98 13.20 7.80 -7.20
CA PHE A 98 14.31 8.54 -6.59
C PHE A 98 15.67 7.97 -7.00
N ALA A 99 15.82 6.65 -6.98
CA ALA A 99 17.05 5.97 -7.37
C ALA A 99 17.38 6.17 -8.86
N LYS A 100 16.40 6.03 -9.75
CA LYS A 100 16.59 6.19 -11.20
C LYS A 100 17.07 7.60 -11.57
N TYR A 101 16.59 8.61 -10.85
CA TYR A 101 16.91 10.02 -11.13
C TYR A 101 18.02 10.60 -10.23
N ASP A 102 18.68 9.76 -9.43
CA ASP A 102 19.74 10.16 -8.48
C ASP A 102 19.30 11.30 -7.53
N LEU A 103 18.06 11.22 -7.06
CA LEU A 103 17.43 12.19 -6.17
C LEU A 103 17.54 11.73 -4.70
N GLU A 104 17.73 12.70 -3.80
CA GLU A 104 17.62 12.44 -2.36
C GLU A 104 16.14 12.30 -2.00
N LYS A 105 15.77 11.19 -1.33
CA LYS A 105 14.41 10.96 -0.86
C LYS A 105 14.18 11.52 0.54
N PRO A 106 12.95 11.92 0.90
CA PRO A 106 12.59 12.25 2.27
C PRO A 106 12.88 11.10 3.26
N ALA A 107 13.05 11.43 4.54
CA ALA A 107 13.29 10.45 5.58
C ALA A 107 12.04 9.59 5.82
N ALA A 108 12.23 8.28 5.98
CA ALA A 108 11.13 7.32 6.19
C ALA A 108 10.73 7.15 7.67
N VAL A 109 11.18 8.04 8.56
CA VAL A 109 10.97 7.95 10.02
C VAL A 109 9.47 8.10 10.33
N PRO A 110 8.83 7.15 11.02
CA PRO A 110 7.41 7.23 11.28
C PRO A 110 7.00 8.48 12.05
N GLY A 111 5.94 9.16 11.58
CA GLY A 111 5.39 10.36 12.21
C GLY A 111 6.22 11.64 12.06
N GLU A 112 7.34 11.63 11.33
CA GLU A 112 8.14 12.82 11.03
C GLU A 112 8.01 13.19 9.55
N TYR A 113 7.57 14.40 9.22
CA TYR A 113 7.36 14.84 7.84
C TYR A 113 8.11 16.13 7.53
N ASN A 114 8.71 16.22 6.34
CA ASN A 114 9.31 17.45 5.83
C ASN A 114 8.22 18.43 5.38
N ASN A 115 7.17 17.91 4.74
CA ASN A 115 6.00 18.69 4.37
C ASN A 115 5.12 19.00 5.60
N SER A 116 5.00 20.28 5.94
CA SER A 116 4.23 20.73 7.11
C SER A 116 2.72 20.53 6.98
N GLU A 117 2.20 20.47 5.76
CA GLU A 117 0.78 20.17 5.52
C GLU A 117 0.51 18.70 5.81
N LEU A 118 1.34 17.77 5.32
CA LEU A 118 1.22 16.35 5.63
C LEU A 118 1.44 16.07 7.13
N ALA A 119 2.35 16.78 7.79
CA ALA A 119 2.49 16.69 9.25
C ALA A 119 1.18 17.06 9.98
N ALA A 120 0.52 18.14 9.55
CA ALA A 120 -0.75 18.57 10.14
C ALA A 120 -1.89 17.59 9.86
N VAL A 121 -1.97 17.04 8.63
CA VAL A 121 -2.94 16.00 8.27
C VAL A 121 -2.72 14.76 9.13
N TYR A 122 -1.48 14.30 9.31
CA TYR A 122 -1.17 13.15 10.16
C TYR A 122 -1.67 13.36 11.59
N ASP A 123 -1.35 14.49 12.20
CA ASP A 123 -1.75 14.81 13.58
C ASP A 123 -3.28 14.87 13.72
N GLU A 124 -3.97 15.50 12.77
CA GLU A 124 -5.43 15.60 12.76
C GLU A 124 -6.07 14.22 12.59
N PHE A 125 -5.64 13.46 11.59
CA PHE A 125 -6.19 12.18 11.23
C PHE A 125 -5.95 11.16 12.34
N LEU A 126 -4.75 11.15 12.93
CA LEU A 126 -4.45 10.28 14.07
C LEU A 126 -5.35 10.62 15.27
N ALA A 127 -5.50 11.90 15.61
CA ALA A 127 -6.35 12.30 16.72
C ALA A 127 -7.80 11.84 16.53
N ARG A 128 -8.37 12.04 15.33
CA ARG A 128 -9.73 11.59 14.96
C ARG A 128 -9.86 10.08 14.95
N GLY A 129 -8.91 9.37 14.35
CA GLY A 129 -8.90 7.91 14.26
C GLY A 129 -8.79 7.21 15.61
N LEU A 130 -8.21 7.86 16.62
CA LEU A 130 -8.13 7.35 17.99
C LEU A 130 -9.41 7.58 18.81
N GLU A 131 -10.41 8.30 18.30
CA GLU A 131 -11.67 8.50 19.03
C GLU A 131 -12.53 7.23 19.10
N SER A 132 -12.56 6.44 18.01
CA SER A 132 -13.26 5.16 17.95
C SER A 132 -12.83 4.34 16.73
N GLU A 133 -13.03 3.02 16.76
CA GLU A 133 -12.84 2.14 15.60
C GLU A 133 -13.65 2.63 14.37
N ALA A 134 -14.88 3.11 14.57
CA ALA A 134 -15.70 3.65 13.49
C ALA A 134 -15.09 4.92 12.87
N ALA A 135 -14.54 5.81 13.70
CA ALA A 135 -13.84 7.00 13.23
C ALA A 135 -12.56 6.63 12.46
N ALA A 136 -11.82 5.61 12.91
CA ALA A 136 -10.65 5.09 12.21
C ALA A 136 -10.99 4.58 10.80
N LEU A 137 -12.08 3.82 10.66
CA LEU A 137 -12.56 3.29 9.37
C LEU A 137 -13.07 4.40 8.43
N GLU A 138 -13.72 5.43 8.96
CA GLU A 138 -14.17 6.59 8.18
C GLU A 138 -12.97 7.39 7.64
N LEU A 139 -11.99 7.65 8.51
CA LEU A 139 -10.71 8.26 8.17
C LEU A 139 -9.97 7.46 7.08
N GLY A 140 -9.88 6.14 7.20
CA GLY A 140 -9.19 5.32 6.18
C GLY A 140 -9.77 5.58 4.79
N LYS A 141 -11.10 5.66 4.68
CA LYS A 141 -11.76 6.00 3.40
C LYS A 141 -11.45 7.42 2.93
N GLU A 142 -11.44 8.39 3.84
CA GLU A 142 -11.09 9.78 3.52
C GLU A 142 -9.66 9.87 3.00
N LEU A 143 -8.74 9.13 3.62
CA LEU A 143 -7.35 9.07 3.21
C LEU A 143 -7.18 8.48 1.80
N GLU A 144 -7.80 7.33 1.51
CA GLU A 144 -7.71 6.72 0.17
C GLU A 144 -8.35 7.58 -0.92
N ILE A 145 -9.47 8.25 -0.62
CA ILE A 145 -10.10 9.17 -1.58
C ILE A 145 -9.16 10.34 -1.90
N LYS A 146 -8.47 10.85 -0.88
CA LYS A 146 -7.50 11.92 -1.06
C LYS A 146 -6.29 11.45 -1.87
N ASP A 147 -5.68 10.34 -1.50
CA ASP A 147 -4.52 9.76 -2.21
C ASP A 147 -4.83 9.50 -3.70
N ILE A 148 -5.98 8.90 -4.01
CA ILE A 148 -6.43 8.68 -5.39
C ILE A 148 -6.55 10.01 -6.16
N ALA A 149 -7.07 11.06 -5.54
CA ALA A 149 -7.24 12.36 -6.19
C ALA A 149 -5.89 13.04 -6.45
N ASP A 150 -4.97 12.98 -5.48
CA ASP A 150 -3.64 13.55 -5.60
C ASP A 150 -2.81 12.79 -6.65
N LEU A 151 -2.90 11.45 -6.69
CA LEU A 151 -2.33 10.62 -7.75
C LEU A 151 -2.86 10.97 -9.14
N GLU A 152 -4.18 11.21 -9.28
CA GLU A 152 -4.78 11.66 -10.54
C GLU A 152 -4.25 13.03 -10.97
N GLU A 153 -4.03 13.95 -10.03
CA GLU A 153 -3.50 15.28 -10.30
C GLU A 153 -2.04 15.23 -10.78
N VAL A 154 -1.15 14.57 -10.01
CA VAL A 154 0.29 14.54 -10.35
C VAL A 154 0.57 13.78 -11.64
N MET A 155 -0.31 12.85 -12.03
CA MET A 155 -0.15 12.04 -13.24
C MET A 155 -0.33 12.84 -14.54
N ILE A 156 -1.02 13.99 -14.51
CA ILE A 156 -1.32 14.80 -15.70
C ILE A 156 -0.04 15.23 -16.43
N ASP A 157 0.93 15.76 -15.68
CA ASP A 157 2.18 16.29 -16.22
C ASP A 157 3.39 15.37 -15.95
N ALA A 158 3.16 14.16 -15.44
CA ALA A 158 4.21 13.22 -15.09
C ALA A 158 4.93 12.60 -16.33
N PRO A 159 6.23 12.27 -16.23
CA PRO A 159 6.91 11.41 -17.20
C PRO A 159 6.33 9.99 -17.22
N GLU A 160 6.61 9.19 -18.25
CA GLU A 160 5.95 7.90 -18.46
C GLU A 160 6.28 6.83 -17.40
N ASP A 161 7.50 6.83 -16.84
CA ASP A 161 7.84 5.99 -15.69
C ASP A 161 7.07 6.39 -14.42
N PHE A 162 6.95 7.69 -14.15
CA PHE A 162 6.17 8.19 -13.02
C PHE A 162 4.70 7.80 -13.17
N LYS A 163 4.12 7.98 -14.37
CA LYS A 163 2.74 7.55 -14.66
C LYS A 163 2.55 6.05 -14.45
N ALA A 164 3.52 5.22 -14.83
CA ALA A 164 3.45 3.78 -14.62
C ALA A 164 3.40 3.43 -13.13
N VAL A 165 4.21 4.09 -12.31
CA VAL A 165 4.21 3.92 -10.84
C VAL A 165 2.91 4.45 -10.24
N TYR A 166 2.54 5.71 -10.50
CA TYR A 166 1.34 6.34 -9.96
C TYR A 166 0.05 5.61 -10.35
N ALA A 167 -0.03 5.07 -11.57
CA ALA A 167 -1.19 4.28 -11.98
C ALA A 167 -1.30 2.96 -11.20
N ASN A 168 -0.17 2.35 -10.84
CA ASN A 168 -0.17 1.15 -10.01
C ASN A 168 -0.57 1.48 -8.56
N LEU A 169 0.00 2.53 -7.97
CA LEU A 169 -0.38 3.03 -6.64
C LEU A 169 -1.90 3.27 -6.58
N LYS A 170 -2.43 4.08 -7.51
CA LYS A 170 -3.87 4.40 -7.58
C LYS A 170 -4.75 3.16 -7.66
N ALA A 171 -4.37 2.18 -8.50
CA ALA A 171 -5.13 0.94 -8.63
C ALA A 171 -5.13 0.10 -7.34
N VAL A 172 -4.09 0.23 -6.50
CA VAL A 172 -4.00 -0.41 -5.20
C VAL A 172 -4.75 0.39 -4.12
N SER A 173 -4.66 1.73 -4.10
CA SER A 173 -5.46 2.62 -3.24
C SER A 173 -6.96 2.40 -3.45
N GLU A 174 -7.40 2.17 -4.70
CA GLU A 174 -8.78 1.77 -5.02
C GLU A 174 -9.20 0.44 -4.35
N ASN A 175 -8.26 -0.50 -4.16
CA ASN A 175 -8.52 -1.74 -3.44
C ASN A 175 -8.55 -1.53 -1.93
N HIS A 176 -7.71 -0.64 -1.39
CA HIS A 176 -7.74 -0.26 0.03
C HIS A 176 -9.08 0.40 0.39
N LEU A 177 -9.56 1.32 -0.44
CA LEU A 177 -10.86 1.97 -0.28
C LEU A 177 -12.04 0.98 -0.24
N ALA A 178 -11.89 -0.17 -0.91
CA ALA A 178 -12.90 -1.22 -1.00
C ALA A 178 -12.79 -2.30 0.10
N ALA A 179 -11.74 -2.28 0.93
CA ALA A 179 -11.48 -3.27 1.98
C ALA A 179 -12.37 -3.10 3.23
#